data_AF-A0A7C7HRC6-F1
#
_entry.id   AF-A0A7C7HRC6-F1
#
_cell.length_a   1.000
_cell.length_b   1.000
_cell.length_c   1.000
_cell.angle_alpha   90.00
_cell.angle_beta   90.00
_cell.angle_gamma   90.00
#
_symmetry.space_group_name_H-M   'P 1'
#
loop_
_entity.id
_entity.type
_entity.pdbx_description
1 polymer ?
#
loop_
_entity_poly.entity_id
_entity_poly.type
_entity_poly.pdbx_seq_one_letter_code
_entity_poly.pdbx_strand_id
1 'polypeptide(L)'
;MIPQDGKVDLIYAGDLYGNLWRFDVEGSGSWSGPAKPLFKGDKTRPITAIPAVGVAPASVTSAVSLSGRRSDAKTHPVMVFFGSGRLLADADKAASIVNRFYGVYDDGNAITDSLTEADLTVQQKVYSTATARVYKNDLDAGYAKRKSGWYITLSDAGERVIDRALVKGSLVYFNTVIPDTSTCDAGGKGWEMVVQMANGGSATGIQWDFNQNGALDTGDTYTGLSYAGRKTTKGQLGAPQIIGDQLFSPLTDKIKPGAAAGPRDHFKNTKIASTSGTSGRISWTELQQQKSD
;
A
#
# COMPACT_ATOMS: atom_id res chain seq x y z
N MET A 1 -21.05 -3.37 -9.80
CA MET A 1 -20.50 -4.42 -8.92
C MET A 1 -19.49 -5.19 -9.74
N ILE A 2 -18.20 -5.24 -9.34
CA ILE A 2 -17.14 -5.90 -10.11
C ILE A 2 -17.63 -7.30 -10.51
N PRO A 3 -17.64 -7.68 -11.81
CA PRO A 3 -18.13 -8.98 -12.22
C PRO A 3 -17.26 -10.05 -11.57
N GLN A 4 -17.89 -11.01 -10.89
CA GLN A 4 -17.17 -12.15 -10.31
C GLN A 4 -17.12 -13.31 -11.31
N ASP A 5 -16.77 -13.02 -12.57
CA ASP A 5 -16.75 -14.01 -13.66
C ASP A 5 -15.38 -14.69 -13.83
N GLY A 6 -14.39 -14.28 -13.03
CA GLY A 6 -13.03 -14.84 -13.03
C GLY A 6 -12.15 -14.34 -14.18
N LYS A 7 -12.59 -13.32 -14.93
CA LYS A 7 -11.80 -12.70 -15.99
C LYS A 7 -11.01 -11.50 -15.49
N VAL A 8 -10.00 -11.14 -16.27
CA VAL A 8 -9.21 -9.93 -16.06
C VAL A 8 -9.91 -8.79 -16.78
N ASP A 9 -10.20 -7.70 -16.08
CA ASP A 9 -10.72 -6.48 -16.70
C ASP A 9 -9.63 -5.42 -16.86
N LEU A 10 -8.83 -5.21 -15.80
CA LEU A 10 -7.82 -4.17 -15.72
C LEU A 10 -6.49 -4.72 -15.20
N ILE A 11 -5.38 -4.27 -15.77
CA ILE A 11 -4.03 -4.54 -15.29
C ILE A 11 -3.37 -3.22 -14.92
N TYR A 12 -2.71 -3.17 -13.77
CA TYR A 12 -1.94 -2.01 -13.30
C TYR A 12 -0.46 -2.35 -13.17
N ALA A 13 0.40 -1.47 -13.68
CA ALA A 13 1.85 -1.67 -13.61
C ALA A 13 2.59 -0.36 -13.35
N GLY A 14 3.58 -0.41 -12.47
CA GLY A 14 4.54 0.68 -12.27
C GLY A 14 5.71 0.58 -13.25
N ASP A 15 6.43 1.68 -13.45
CA ASP A 15 7.70 1.69 -14.17
C ASP A 15 8.84 2.39 -13.42
N LEU A 16 10.05 2.29 -13.97
CA LEU A 16 11.26 2.91 -13.40
C LEU A 16 11.30 4.44 -13.55
N TYR A 17 10.36 5.03 -14.29
CA TYR A 17 10.19 6.48 -14.44
C TYR A 17 9.11 7.03 -13.51
N GLY A 18 8.55 6.19 -12.64
CA GLY A 18 7.55 6.59 -11.64
C GLY A 18 6.14 6.72 -12.21
N ASN A 19 5.86 6.18 -13.39
CA ASN A 19 4.52 6.16 -13.95
C ASN A 19 3.75 4.91 -13.49
N LEU A 20 2.47 5.08 -13.23
CA LEU A 20 1.51 3.98 -13.09
C LEU A 20 0.67 3.89 -14.36
N TRP A 21 0.73 2.73 -15.00
CA TRP A 21 -0.02 2.40 -16.20
C TRP A 21 -1.26 1.59 -15.84
N ARG A 22 -2.33 1.79 -16.60
CA ARG A 22 -3.54 0.96 -16.59
C ARG A 22 -3.76 0.42 -18.00
N PHE A 23 -3.90 -0.89 -18.10
CA PHE A 23 -4.26 -1.58 -19.33
C PHE A 23 -5.69 -2.07 -19.18
N ASP A 24 -6.53 -1.72 -20.15
CA ASP A 24 -7.89 -2.23 -20.25
C ASP A 24 -7.86 -3.49 -21.13
N VAL A 25 -8.16 -4.62 -20.51
CA VAL A 25 -8.13 -5.95 -21.15
C VAL A 25 -9.53 -6.59 -21.17
N GLU A 26 -10.56 -5.83 -20.81
CA GLU A 26 -11.95 -6.26 -20.87
C GLU A 26 -12.38 -6.41 -22.34
N GLY A 27 -12.63 -7.65 -22.79
CA GLY A 27 -13.16 -7.92 -24.14
C GLY A 27 -12.29 -8.83 -25.02
N SER A 28 -12.66 -8.89 -26.29
CA SER A 28 -12.38 -9.98 -27.25
C SER A 28 -10.92 -10.15 -27.66
N GLY A 29 -10.08 -10.72 -26.79
CA GLY A 29 -8.78 -11.34 -27.14
C GLY A 29 -7.69 -10.43 -27.72
N SER A 30 -8.00 -9.17 -28.02
CA SER A 30 -7.10 -8.14 -28.54
C SER A 30 -7.34 -6.86 -27.77
N TRP A 31 -6.31 -6.39 -27.08
CA TRP A 31 -6.28 -5.13 -26.34
C TRP A 31 -5.08 -4.31 -26.83
N SER A 32 -5.21 -2.97 -26.79
CA SER A 32 -4.11 -2.06 -27.10
C SER A 32 -3.51 -1.49 -25.81
N GLY A 33 -2.21 -1.23 -25.84
CA GLY A 33 -1.53 -0.58 -24.73
C GLY A 33 -2.02 0.86 -24.54
N PRO A 34 -2.01 1.39 -23.29
CA PRO A 34 -2.38 2.76 -23.01
C PRO A 34 -1.37 3.74 -23.64
N ALA A 35 -1.88 4.80 -24.28
CA ALA A 35 -1.03 5.88 -24.82
C ALA A 35 -0.47 6.81 -23.73
N LYS A 36 -1.14 6.87 -22.56
CA LYS A 36 -0.78 7.71 -21.42
C LYS A 36 -0.87 6.91 -20.12
N PRO A 37 -0.01 7.14 -19.14
CA PRO A 37 -0.14 6.51 -17.83
C PRO A 37 -1.36 7.06 -17.09
N LEU A 38 -1.96 6.25 -16.21
CA LEU A 38 -3.00 6.71 -15.29
C LEU A 38 -2.46 7.78 -14.35
N PHE A 39 -1.25 7.56 -13.84
CA PHE A 39 -0.54 8.52 -13.00
C PHE A 39 0.89 8.72 -13.52
N LYS A 40 1.24 9.97 -13.79
CA LYS A 40 2.58 10.41 -14.17
C LYS A 40 3.29 10.94 -12.93
N GLY A 41 4.16 10.11 -12.38
CA GLY A 41 5.00 10.48 -11.25
C GLY A 41 6.29 11.19 -11.67
N ASP A 42 7.30 11.02 -10.83
CA ASP A 42 8.63 11.62 -10.98
C ASP A 42 9.65 10.52 -11.28
N LYS A 43 10.52 10.74 -12.26
CA LYS A 43 11.56 9.79 -12.67
C LYS A 43 12.55 9.41 -11.57
N THR A 44 12.64 10.22 -10.51
CA THR A 44 13.45 9.92 -9.32
C THR A 44 12.76 8.94 -8.36
N ARG A 45 11.46 8.73 -8.52
CA ARG A 45 10.60 7.90 -7.66
C ARG A 45 10.04 6.71 -8.46
N PRO A 46 10.87 5.72 -8.82
CA PRO A 46 10.42 4.53 -9.56
C PRO A 46 9.34 3.78 -8.78
N ILE A 47 8.48 3.05 -9.49
CA ILE A 47 7.46 2.17 -8.90
C ILE A 47 7.85 0.73 -9.25
N THR A 48 8.54 0.06 -8.32
CA THR A 48 8.90 -1.37 -8.48
C THR A 48 7.96 -2.31 -7.73
N ALA A 49 7.24 -1.80 -6.73
CA ALA A 49 6.23 -2.56 -6.02
C ALA A 49 5.04 -2.85 -6.95
N ILE A 50 4.53 -4.08 -6.91
CA ILE A 50 3.30 -4.44 -7.63
C ILE A 50 2.14 -3.62 -7.05
N PRO A 51 1.37 -2.88 -7.87
CA PRO A 51 0.22 -2.15 -7.37
C PRO A 51 -0.82 -3.07 -6.73
N ALA A 52 -1.39 -2.64 -5.61
CA ALA A 52 -2.54 -3.28 -4.99
C ALA A 52 -3.81 -2.56 -5.45
N VAL A 53 -4.91 -3.31 -5.60
CA VAL A 53 -6.20 -2.76 -6.05
C VAL A 53 -7.27 -3.16 -5.05
N GLY A 54 -8.14 -2.22 -4.70
CA GLY A 54 -9.32 -2.45 -3.89
C GLY A 54 -10.53 -1.74 -4.48
N VAL A 55 -11.73 -2.24 -4.19
CA VAL A 55 -12.96 -1.56 -4.59
C VAL A 55 -12.99 -0.17 -3.96
N ALA A 56 -13.29 0.87 -4.74
CA ALA A 56 -13.40 2.21 -4.17
C ALA A 56 -14.54 2.23 -3.14
N PRO A 57 -14.32 2.72 -1.90
CA PRO A 57 -15.35 2.74 -0.89
C PRO A 57 -16.45 3.74 -1.26
N ALA A 58 -17.67 3.52 -0.76
CA ALA A 58 -18.82 4.37 -1.05
C ALA A 58 -18.57 5.85 -0.71
N SER A 59 -17.81 6.12 0.37
CA SER A 59 -17.42 7.49 0.76
C SER A 59 -16.62 8.21 -0.34
N VAL A 60 -15.81 7.50 -1.12
CA VAL A 60 -15.07 8.05 -2.26
C VAL A 60 -15.98 8.20 -3.47
N THR A 61 -16.69 7.14 -3.88
CA THR A 61 -17.53 7.18 -5.09
C THR A 61 -18.67 8.19 -4.98
N SER A 62 -19.27 8.34 -3.79
CA SER A 62 -20.30 9.35 -3.53
C SER A 62 -19.72 10.76 -3.57
N ALA A 63 -18.54 10.99 -2.98
CA ALA A 63 -17.89 12.30 -3.03
C ALA A 63 -17.49 12.69 -4.47
N VAL A 64 -16.97 11.74 -5.26
CA VAL A 64 -16.69 11.96 -6.69
C VAL A 64 -17.97 12.31 -7.45
N SER A 65 -19.08 11.62 -7.19
CA SER A 65 -20.38 11.92 -7.82
C SER A 65 -20.85 13.36 -7.55
N LEU A 66 -20.59 13.89 -6.34
CA LEU A 66 -20.90 15.29 -5.98
C LEU A 66 -20.03 16.31 -6.71
N SER A 67 -18.85 15.93 -7.22
CA SER A 67 -17.98 16.82 -8.02
C SER A 67 -18.48 17.08 -9.44
N GLY A 68 -19.56 16.39 -9.84
CA GLY A 68 -20.06 16.35 -11.21
C GLY A 68 -19.27 15.43 -12.14
N ARG A 69 -18.21 14.74 -11.66
CA ARG A 69 -17.61 13.59 -12.36
C ARG A 69 -18.60 12.42 -12.28
N ARG A 70 -19.34 12.20 -13.36
CA ARG A 70 -20.11 10.96 -13.54
C ARG A 70 -19.22 9.96 -14.25
N SER A 71 -19.18 8.72 -13.74
CA SER A 71 -18.56 7.61 -14.46
C SER A 71 -19.58 7.06 -15.45
N ASP A 72 -19.28 7.18 -16.74
CA ASP A 72 -19.89 6.41 -17.83
C ASP A 72 -19.03 5.18 -18.17
N ALA A 73 -18.07 4.85 -17.30
CA ALA A 73 -17.10 3.79 -17.52
C ALA A 73 -17.76 2.42 -17.68
N LYS A 74 -17.15 1.60 -18.55
CA LYS A 74 -17.50 0.19 -18.70
C LYS A 74 -17.04 -0.65 -17.49
N THR A 75 -15.96 -0.23 -16.84
CA THR A 75 -15.35 -0.89 -15.68
C THR A 75 -15.75 -0.24 -14.35
N HIS A 76 -15.29 -0.83 -13.25
CA HIS A 76 -15.68 -0.47 -11.89
C HIS A 76 -14.71 0.52 -11.23
N PRO A 77 -15.21 1.47 -10.42
CA PRO A 77 -14.34 2.39 -9.71
C PRO A 77 -13.52 1.67 -8.64
N VAL A 78 -12.20 1.83 -8.72
CA VAL A 78 -11.24 1.20 -7.81
C VAL A 78 -10.31 2.22 -7.18
N MET A 79 -9.67 1.82 -6.10
CA MET A 79 -8.51 2.48 -5.55
C MET A 79 -7.27 1.63 -5.86
N VAL A 80 -6.25 2.27 -6.42
CA VAL A 80 -4.95 1.67 -6.73
C VAL A 80 -3.92 2.20 -5.73
N PHE A 81 -3.26 1.29 -5.03
CA PHE A 81 -2.28 1.59 -4.00
C PHE A 81 -0.90 1.11 -4.43
N PHE A 82 0.07 2.00 -4.35
CA PHE A 82 1.45 1.72 -4.75
C PHE A 82 2.37 2.66 -4.02
N GLY A 83 3.60 2.24 -3.78
CA GLY A 83 4.63 3.12 -3.25
C GLY A 83 5.80 3.24 -4.20
N SER A 84 6.54 4.33 -4.06
CA SER A 84 7.76 4.55 -4.82
C SER A 84 8.98 4.01 -4.08
N GLY A 85 9.96 3.59 -4.85
CA GLY A 85 11.14 2.93 -4.35
C GLY A 85 11.74 2.00 -5.38
N ARG A 86 13.05 1.77 -5.24
CA ARG A 86 13.72 0.60 -5.81
C ARG A 86 14.82 0.14 -4.86
N LEU A 87 15.11 -1.15 -4.93
CA LEU A 87 16.23 -1.78 -4.26
C LEU A 87 16.71 -2.94 -5.16
N LEU A 88 17.11 -2.59 -6.37
CA LEU A 88 17.48 -3.55 -7.42
C LEU A 88 19.00 -3.65 -7.61
N ALA A 89 19.74 -2.63 -7.16
CA ALA A 89 21.19 -2.58 -7.19
C ALA A 89 21.76 -2.05 -5.86
N ASP A 90 23.02 -2.36 -5.55
CA ASP A 90 23.66 -1.90 -4.30
C ASP A 90 23.69 -0.38 -4.15
N ALA A 91 23.85 0.35 -5.26
CA ALA A 91 23.81 1.80 -5.27
C ALA A 91 22.49 2.37 -4.75
N ASP A 92 21.39 1.62 -4.83
CA ASP A 92 20.09 2.06 -4.32
C ASP A 92 20.11 2.16 -2.79
N LYS A 93 20.92 1.38 -2.08
CA LYS A 93 20.99 1.41 -0.60
C LYS A 93 21.37 2.79 -0.07
N ALA A 94 22.25 3.50 -0.78
CA ALA A 94 22.71 4.84 -0.41
C ALA A 94 21.74 5.97 -0.85
N ALA A 95 20.76 5.67 -1.71
CA ALA A 95 19.85 6.68 -2.24
C ALA A 95 18.91 7.22 -1.16
N SER A 96 18.92 8.54 -0.94
CA SER A 96 18.10 9.23 0.07
C SER A 96 16.92 9.99 -0.54
N ILE A 97 16.33 9.44 -1.59
CA ILE A 97 15.14 10.02 -2.24
C ILE A 97 13.96 9.96 -1.27
N VAL A 98 13.25 11.08 -1.11
CA VAL A 98 12.02 11.12 -0.32
C VAL A 98 10.90 10.47 -1.14
N ASN A 99 10.59 9.22 -0.84
CA ASN A 99 9.56 8.45 -1.54
C ASN A 99 8.15 8.76 -1.04
N ARG A 100 7.16 8.14 -1.70
CA ARG A 100 5.74 8.30 -1.42
C ARG A 100 5.05 6.94 -1.35
N PHE A 101 3.95 6.88 -0.62
CA PHE A 101 2.93 5.85 -0.79
C PHE A 101 1.63 6.54 -1.26
N TYR A 102 1.00 6.03 -2.30
CA TYR A 102 -0.14 6.64 -2.97
C TYR A 102 -1.38 5.77 -2.83
N GLY A 103 -2.55 6.43 -2.74
CA GLY A 103 -3.86 5.84 -3.01
C GLY A 103 -4.54 6.66 -4.10
N VAL A 104 -4.64 6.11 -5.31
CA VAL A 104 -5.19 6.78 -6.49
C VAL A 104 -6.55 6.17 -6.83
N TYR A 105 -7.56 7.02 -6.98
CA TYR A 105 -8.88 6.66 -7.46
C TYR A 105 -8.87 6.59 -8.98
N ASP A 106 -9.31 5.45 -9.50
CA ASP A 106 -9.52 5.21 -10.93
C ASP A 106 -11.02 4.98 -11.14
N ASP A 107 -11.64 5.82 -11.97
CA ASP A 107 -13.07 5.75 -12.28
C ASP A 107 -13.40 4.81 -13.44
N GLY A 108 -12.37 4.19 -14.04
CA GLY A 108 -12.51 3.28 -15.18
C GLY A 108 -12.67 3.98 -16.53
N ASN A 109 -12.76 5.32 -16.56
CA ASN A 109 -12.92 6.08 -17.79
C ASN A 109 -11.62 6.10 -18.60
N ALA A 110 -11.72 6.38 -19.91
CA ALA A 110 -10.55 6.53 -20.76
C ALA A 110 -9.59 7.59 -20.21
N ILE A 111 -8.29 7.28 -20.19
CA ILE A 111 -7.26 8.21 -19.70
C ILE A 111 -7.00 9.28 -20.76
N THR A 112 -7.68 10.41 -20.64
CA THR A 112 -7.45 11.57 -21.50
C THR A 112 -6.23 12.36 -21.05
N ASP A 113 -6.04 12.52 -19.74
CA ASP A 113 -4.89 13.20 -19.12
C ASP A 113 -4.38 12.38 -17.93
N SER A 114 -3.06 12.30 -17.81
CA SER A 114 -2.42 11.59 -16.70
C SER A 114 -2.54 12.38 -15.41
N LEU A 115 -2.94 11.71 -14.33
CA LEU A 115 -2.92 12.29 -12.99
C LEU A 115 -1.49 12.57 -12.55
N THR A 116 -1.31 13.56 -11.68
CA THR A 116 -0.03 13.91 -11.05
C THR A 116 -0.22 14.08 -9.54
N GLU A 117 0.86 14.32 -8.79
CA GLU A 117 0.73 14.66 -7.35
C GLU A 117 -0.14 15.91 -7.12
N ALA A 118 -0.25 16.82 -8.09
CA ALA A 118 -1.13 17.98 -8.02
C ALA A 118 -2.62 17.60 -8.03
N ASP A 119 -2.98 16.39 -8.48
CA ASP A 119 -4.34 15.85 -8.46
C ASP A 119 -4.65 15.06 -7.19
N LEU A 120 -3.67 14.95 -6.28
CA LEU A 120 -3.79 14.24 -5.01
C LEU A 120 -3.73 15.22 -3.83
N THR A 121 -4.06 14.70 -2.66
CA THR A 121 -3.95 15.40 -1.38
C THR A 121 -2.88 14.77 -0.50
N VAL A 122 -1.95 15.58 0.01
CA VAL A 122 -0.92 15.09 0.93
C VAL A 122 -1.51 14.80 2.31
N GLN A 123 -1.17 13.64 2.86
CA GLN A 123 -1.56 13.25 4.20
C GLN A 123 -0.68 13.91 5.27
N GLN A 124 -1.28 14.20 6.42
CA GLN A 124 -0.68 14.93 7.54
C GLN A 124 -0.47 13.99 8.72
N LYS A 125 0.71 14.02 9.33
CA LYS A 125 0.96 13.35 10.61
C LYS A 125 0.37 14.20 11.73
N VAL A 126 -0.42 13.57 12.60
CA VAL A 126 -0.94 14.22 13.82
C VAL A 126 -0.16 13.81 15.06
N TYR A 127 0.53 12.66 15.00
CA TYR A 127 1.47 12.21 16.01
C TYR A 127 2.57 11.36 15.37
N SER A 128 3.81 11.54 15.83
CA SER A 128 4.96 10.76 15.36
C SER A 128 6.03 10.69 16.44
N THR A 129 6.61 9.51 16.62
CA THR A 129 7.84 9.30 17.39
C THR A 129 8.87 8.58 16.50
N ALA A 130 10.00 8.17 17.09
CA ALA A 130 10.98 7.34 16.39
C ALA A 130 10.43 5.96 15.98
N THR A 131 9.35 5.48 16.60
CA THR A 131 8.82 4.12 16.44
C THR A 131 7.33 4.04 16.12
N ALA A 132 6.60 5.16 16.21
CA ALA A 132 5.15 5.22 16.02
C ALA A 132 4.75 6.36 15.07
N ARG A 133 3.71 6.14 14.26
CA ARG A 133 3.09 7.16 13.39
C ARG A 133 1.56 7.12 13.51
N VAL A 134 0.92 8.29 13.48
CA VAL A 134 -0.53 8.47 13.39
C VAL A 134 -0.79 9.57 12.35
N TYR A 135 -1.70 9.29 11.41
CA TYR A 135 -2.08 10.23 10.36
C TYR A 135 -3.48 10.79 10.62
N LYS A 136 -3.75 11.98 10.09
CA LYS A 136 -5.05 12.65 10.21
C LYS A 136 -6.16 11.76 9.65
N ASN A 137 -7.08 11.34 10.52
CA ASN A 137 -8.13 10.38 10.19
C ASN A 137 -9.23 10.97 9.30
N ASP A 138 -9.45 12.28 9.40
CA ASP A 138 -10.51 13.05 8.75
C ASP A 138 -9.97 13.99 7.65
N LEU A 139 -8.84 13.64 7.04
CA LEU A 139 -8.32 14.38 5.88
C LEU A 139 -9.36 14.39 4.76
N ASP A 140 -9.79 15.58 4.34
CA ASP A 140 -10.51 15.77 3.08
C ASP A 140 -9.55 15.53 1.91
N ALA A 141 -9.61 14.32 1.34
CA ALA A 141 -8.82 13.94 0.17
C ALA A 141 -9.22 14.69 -1.11
N GLY A 142 -10.29 15.49 -1.06
CA GLY A 142 -10.67 16.44 -2.11
C GLY A 142 -11.43 15.82 -3.28
N TYR A 143 -12.00 14.62 -3.13
CA TYR A 143 -12.74 13.94 -4.20
C TYR A 143 -13.91 14.77 -4.75
N ALA A 144 -14.66 15.43 -3.86
CA ALA A 144 -15.72 16.37 -4.26
C ALA A 144 -15.18 17.62 -4.98
N LYS A 145 -13.89 17.91 -4.82
CA LYS A 145 -13.15 19.01 -5.45
C LYS A 145 -12.29 18.52 -6.62
N ARG A 146 -12.64 17.38 -7.22
CA ARG A 146 -11.98 16.77 -8.40
C ARG A 146 -10.54 16.30 -8.17
N LYS A 147 -10.10 16.13 -6.92
CA LYS A 147 -8.91 15.34 -6.62
C LYS A 147 -9.20 13.86 -6.86
N SER A 148 -8.17 13.11 -7.18
CA SER A 148 -8.25 11.68 -7.49
C SER A 148 -7.49 10.83 -6.48
N GLY A 149 -7.31 11.30 -5.24
CA GLY A 149 -6.72 10.49 -4.19
C GLY A 149 -5.83 11.25 -3.22
N TRP A 150 -4.89 10.50 -2.65
CA TRP A 150 -4.04 10.96 -1.56
C TRP A 150 -2.65 10.33 -1.65
N TYR A 151 -1.70 10.93 -0.93
CA TYR A 151 -0.38 10.31 -0.75
C TYR A 151 0.21 10.59 0.63
N ILE A 152 1.06 9.68 1.08
CA ILE A 152 1.86 9.80 2.30
C ILE A 152 3.31 10.03 1.89
N THR A 153 3.93 11.06 2.47
CA THR A 153 5.38 11.28 2.38
C THR A 153 6.12 10.31 3.32
N LEU A 154 7.04 9.52 2.74
CA LEU A 154 7.94 8.64 3.50
C LEU A 154 9.12 9.48 4.00
N SER A 155 9.08 9.84 5.27
CA SER A 155 9.93 10.91 5.82
C SER A 155 11.31 10.44 6.28
N ASP A 156 11.49 9.14 6.51
CA ASP A 156 12.79 8.65 6.95
C ASP A 156 13.73 8.61 5.72
N ALA A 157 15.00 8.96 5.91
CA ALA A 157 15.95 9.03 4.82
C ALA A 157 16.08 7.68 4.11
N GLY A 158 15.84 7.67 2.80
CA GLY A 158 15.90 6.45 1.98
C GLY A 158 14.76 5.46 2.26
N GLU A 159 13.75 5.80 3.05
CA GLU A 159 12.53 5.01 3.22
C GLU A 159 11.83 4.84 1.87
N ARG A 160 11.39 3.62 1.58
CA ARG A 160 10.82 3.27 0.27
C ARG A 160 9.90 2.06 0.36
N VAL A 161 9.05 1.89 -0.64
CA VAL A 161 8.20 0.71 -0.79
C VAL A 161 8.66 -0.06 -2.01
N ILE A 162 9.02 -1.33 -1.80
CA ILE A 162 9.49 -2.23 -2.88
C ILE A 162 8.59 -3.45 -3.04
N ASP A 163 7.67 -3.67 -2.09
CA ASP A 163 6.77 -4.80 -2.05
C ASP A 163 5.30 -4.36 -2.16
N ARG A 164 4.47 -5.30 -2.61
CA ARG A 164 3.04 -5.10 -2.81
C ARG A 164 2.32 -4.80 -1.49
N ALA A 165 1.44 -3.81 -1.49
CA ALA A 165 0.50 -3.56 -0.40
C ALA A 165 -0.66 -4.58 -0.39
N LEU A 166 -1.35 -4.71 0.73
CA LEU A 166 -2.51 -5.58 0.89
C LEU A 166 -3.74 -4.76 1.29
N VAL A 167 -4.85 -4.96 0.59
CA VAL A 167 -6.13 -4.33 0.93
C VAL A 167 -7.00 -5.34 1.68
N LYS A 168 -7.53 -4.95 2.84
CA LYS A 168 -8.50 -5.75 3.61
C LYS A 168 -9.54 -4.84 4.25
N GLY A 169 -10.81 -5.07 3.95
CA GLY A 169 -11.89 -4.19 4.40
C GLY A 169 -11.67 -2.76 3.89
N SER A 170 -11.72 -1.78 4.81
CA SER A 170 -11.47 -0.36 4.52
C SER A 170 -10.01 0.07 4.75
N LEU A 171 -9.10 -0.88 4.95
CA LEU A 171 -7.70 -0.63 5.30
C LEU A 171 -6.74 -1.11 4.22
N VAL A 172 -5.60 -0.43 4.16
CA VAL A 172 -4.45 -0.78 3.33
C VAL A 172 -3.26 -1.01 4.25
N TYR A 173 -2.70 -2.21 4.15
CA TYR A 173 -1.49 -2.63 4.84
C TYR A 173 -0.34 -2.52 3.86
N PHE A 174 0.71 -1.80 4.21
CA PHE A 174 1.90 -1.70 3.37
C PHE A 174 3.13 -1.64 4.26
N ASN A 175 4.22 -2.20 3.78
CA ASN A 175 5.48 -2.18 4.50
C ASN A 175 6.47 -1.28 3.75
N THR A 176 7.26 -0.53 4.50
CA THR A 176 8.39 0.25 3.97
C THR A 176 9.70 -0.37 4.42
N VAL A 177 10.74 -0.20 3.60
CA VAL A 177 12.11 -0.55 3.96
C VAL A 177 12.97 0.69 4.02
N ILE A 178 13.93 0.68 4.94
CA ILE A 178 14.98 1.67 5.12
C ILE A 178 16.28 0.88 5.06
N PRO A 179 16.90 0.77 3.87
CA PRO A 179 18.12 -0.01 3.71
C PRO A 179 19.26 0.55 4.55
N ASP A 180 20.05 -0.36 5.12
CA ASP A 180 21.36 0.00 5.65
C ASP A 180 22.40 -0.08 4.51
N THR A 181 23.42 0.77 4.59
CA THR A 181 24.61 0.68 3.72
C THR A 181 25.64 -0.29 4.28
N SER A 182 25.55 -0.65 5.57
CA SER A 182 26.39 -1.65 6.24
C SER A 182 26.07 -3.08 5.77
N THR A 183 27.11 -3.82 5.36
CA THR A 183 27.00 -5.23 4.90
C THR A 183 26.83 -6.24 6.03
N CYS A 184 27.04 -5.83 7.29
CA CYS A 184 27.06 -6.72 8.45
C CYS A 184 25.77 -6.69 9.29
N ASP A 185 24.87 -5.74 9.03
CA ASP A 185 23.63 -5.57 9.78
C ASP A 185 22.47 -6.35 9.16
N ALA A 186 21.32 -6.39 9.86
CA ALA A 186 20.10 -7.13 9.49
C ALA A 186 19.41 -6.62 8.20
N GLY A 187 20.16 -6.05 7.25
CA GLY A 187 19.70 -5.47 5.99
C GLY A 187 19.12 -4.06 6.13
N GLY A 188 18.77 -3.61 7.34
CA GLY A 188 18.19 -2.29 7.59
C GLY A 188 17.03 -2.35 8.57
N LYS A 189 16.10 -1.41 8.41
CA LYS A 189 14.86 -1.28 9.19
C LYS A 189 13.68 -1.13 8.23
N GLY A 190 12.49 -0.98 8.76
CA GLY A 190 11.29 -0.72 7.99
C GLY A 190 10.15 -0.20 8.87
N TRP A 191 9.04 0.13 8.23
CA TRP A 191 7.79 0.41 8.92
C TRP A 191 6.70 -0.53 8.47
N GLU A 192 6.02 -1.17 9.41
CA GLU A 192 4.73 -1.81 9.17
C GLU A 192 3.66 -0.72 9.23
N MET A 193 2.89 -0.57 8.16
CA MET A 193 1.92 0.53 8.04
C MET A 193 0.51 0.01 7.80
N VAL A 194 -0.47 0.65 8.44
CA VAL A 194 -1.90 0.38 8.28
C VAL A 194 -2.64 1.70 8.21
N VAL A 195 -3.31 1.96 7.09
CA VAL A 195 -4.03 3.24 6.86
C VAL A 195 -5.39 3.01 6.24
N GLN A 196 -6.29 3.97 6.41
CA GLN A 196 -7.57 3.98 5.75
C GLN A 196 -7.40 4.09 4.23
N MET A 197 -8.10 3.24 3.48
CA MET A 197 -8.02 3.22 2.03
C MET A 197 -8.53 4.53 1.40
N ALA A 198 -9.51 5.19 2.04
CA ALA A 198 -10.19 6.36 1.49
C ALA A 198 -9.34 7.64 1.52
N ASN A 199 -8.47 7.81 2.51
CA ASN A 199 -7.71 9.06 2.68
C ASN A 199 -6.29 8.89 3.21
N GLY A 200 -5.82 7.66 3.46
CA GLY A 200 -4.50 7.38 4.02
C GLY A 200 -4.34 7.74 5.50
N GLY A 201 -5.44 8.08 6.18
CA GLY A 201 -5.44 8.45 7.59
C GLY A 201 -5.35 7.24 8.53
N SER A 202 -5.08 7.49 9.82
CA SER A 202 -5.30 6.48 10.87
C SER A 202 -6.79 6.18 10.99
N ALA A 203 -7.16 4.92 11.18
CA ALA A 203 -8.55 4.55 11.44
C ALA A 203 -8.95 4.86 12.89
N THR A 204 -10.24 5.09 13.13
CA THR A 204 -10.78 5.20 14.49
C THR A 204 -10.85 3.83 15.16
N GLY A 205 -10.60 3.79 16.47
CA GLY A 205 -10.61 2.57 17.27
C GLY A 205 -9.37 1.70 17.06
N ILE A 206 -9.42 0.49 17.62
CA ILE A 206 -8.31 -0.47 17.63
C ILE A 206 -8.39 -1.33 16.38
N GLN A 207 -7.36 -1.31 15.53
CA GLN A 207 -7.33 -2.08 14.28
C GLN A 207 -6.31 -3.22 14.29
N TRP A 208 -5.26 -3.12 15.09
CA TRP A 208 -4.17 -4.08 15.16
C TRP A 208 -3.41 -3.94 16.47
N ASP A 209 -2.83 -5.04 16.93
CA ASP A 209 -1.97 -5.14 18.12
C ASP A 209 -0.63 -4.45 17.81
N PHE A 210 -0.64 -3.12 17.95
CA PHE A 210 0.49 -2.26 17.65
C PHE A 210 1.60 -2.48 18.67
N ASN A 211 1.27 -2.64 19.95
CA ASN A 211 2.29 -2.78 20.99
C ASN A 211 2.84 -4.22 21.15
N GLN A 212 2.28 -5.19 20.42
CA GLN A 212 2.65 -6.61 20.43
C GLN A 212 2.46 -7.29 21.78
N ASN A 213 1.43 -6.92 22.54
CA ASN A 213 1.12 -7.52 23.84
C ASN A 213 0.17 -8.73 23.73
N GLY A 214 -0.33 -9.05 22.53
CA GLY A 214 -1.25 -10.16 22.26
C GLY A 214 -2.74 -9.81 22.44
N ALA A 215 -3.05 -8.59 22.87
CA ALA A 215 -4.40 -8.06 23.04
C ALA A 215 -4.69 -6.96 22.01
N LEU A 216 -5.98 -6.69 21.79
CA LEU A 216 -6.44 -5.51 21.07
C LEU A 216 -7.06 -4.58 22.10
N ASP A 217 -6.31 -3.57 22.53
CA ASP A 217 -6.68 -2.71 23.65
C ASP A 217 -6.33 -1.24 23.42
N THR A 218 -6.62 -0.38 24.40
CA THR A 218 -6.42 1.06 24.28
C THR A 218 -4.95 1.46 24.03
N GLY A 219 -4.00 0.61 24.40
CA GLY A 219 -2.57 0.80 24.14
C GLY A 219 -2.19 0.70 22.67
N ASP A 220 -3.10 0.24 21.81
CA ASP A 220 -2.94 0.20 20.36
C ASP A 220 -3.40 1.47 19.65
N THR A 221 -3.81 2.48 20.43
CA THR A 221 -4.35 3.73 19.92
C THR A 221 -3.66 4.95 20.51
N TYR A 222 -3.67 6.03 19.75
CA TYR A 222 -3.36 7.37 20.21
C TYR A 222 -4.63 8.21 20.10
N THR A 223 -5.12 8.70 21.25
CA THR A 223 -6.35 9.52 21.33
C THR A 223 -7.54 8.90 20.57
N GLY A 224 -7.72 7.57 20.68
CA GLY A 224 -8.79 6.82 20.01
C GLY A 224 -8.57 6.56 18.51
N LEU A 225 -7.44 6.96 17.93
CA LEU A 225 -7.02 6.59 16.59
C LEU A 225 -6.01 5.44 16.64
N SER A 226 -6.20 4.43 15.81
CA SER A 226 -5.20 3.38 15.63
C SER A 226 -3.86 3.98 15.21
N TYR A 227 -2.77 3.47 15.79
CA TYR A 227 -1.46 3.72 15.22
C TYR A 227 -1.44 3.27 13.76
N ALA A 228 -0.88 4.10 12.89
CA ALA A 228 -0.78 3.84 11.46
C ALA A 228 0.58 3.26 11.05
N GLY A 229 1.58 3.33 11.93
CA GLY A 229 2.91 2.83 11.61
C GLY A 229 3.68 2.40 12.84
N ARG A 230 4.30 1.21 12.77
CA ARG A 230 5.26 0.68 13.73
C ARG A 230 6.61 0.47 13.07
N LYS A 231 7.67 1.06 13.62
CA LYS A 231 9.03 0.86 13.09
C LYS A 231 9.63 -0.43 13.60
N THR A 232 10.30 -1.19 12.73
CA THR A 232 11.09 -2.35 13.14
C THR A 232 12.35 -1.90 13.86
N THR A 233 12.72 -2.65 14.90
CA THR A 233 14.00 -2.43 15.60
C THR A 233 15.17 -2.84 14.71
N LYS A 234 15.01 -3.94 13.97
CA LYS A 234 15.96 -4.55 13.03
C LYS A 234 15.18 -5.27 11.93
N GLY A 235 15.84 -5.49 10.79
CA GLY A 235 15.25 -6.20 9.66
C GLY A 235 14.47 -5.27 8.75
N GLN A 236 14.68 -5.44 7.45
CA GLN A 236 13.77 -4.96 6.41
C GLN A 236 12.52 -5.83 6.42
N LEU A 237 11.38 -5.21 6.15
CA LEU A 237 10.09 -5.91 6.01
C LEU A 237 9.88 -6.32 4.56
N GLY A 238 9.37 -7.52 4.34
CA GLY A 238 8.79 -7.92 3.06
C GLY A 238 7.29 -7.61 2.96
N ALA A 239 6.65 -8.08 1.89
CA ALA A 239 5.23 -7.88 1.65
C ALA A 239 4.34 -8.39 2.83
N PRO A 240 3.35 -7.60 3.29
CA PRO A 240 2.41 -8.04 4.32
C PRO A 240 1.50 -9.17 3.79
N GLN A 241 1.18 -10.12 4.66
CA GLN A 241 0.24 -11.22 4.40
C GLN A 241 -0.76 -11.30 5.55
N ILE A 242 -2.02 -11.62 5.27
CA ILE A 242 -3.04 -11.81 6.31
C ILE A 242 -3.65 -13.19 6.18
N ILE A 243 -3.65 -13.96 7.27
CA ILE A 243 -4.32 -15.25 7.39
C ILE A 243 -5.22 -15.19 8.62
N GLY A 244 -6.54 -15.26 8.39
CA GLY A 244 -7.51 -15.06 9.46
C GLY A 244 -7.43 -13.65 10.07
N ASP A 245 -7.20 -13.58 11.38
CA ASP A 245 -7.04 -12.37 12.18
C ASP A 245 -5.56 -12.06 12.50
N GLN A 246 -4.63 -12.64 11.73
CA GLN A 246 -3.19 -12.46 11.92
C GLN A 246 -2.57 -11.78 10.70
N LEU A 247 -1.85 -10.68 10.95
CA LEU A 247 -0.94 -10.03 10.02
C LEU A 247 0.47 -10.60 10.18
N PHE A 248 1.06 -10.96 9.05
CA PHE A 248 2.42 -11.47 8.93
C PHE A 248 3.24 -10.51 8.08
N SER A 249 4.38 -10.09 8.60
CA SER A 249 5.37 -9.31 7.87
C SER A 249 6.74 -10.00 8.02
N PRO A 250 7.29 -10.61 6.95
CA PRO A 250 8.58 -11.26 7.05
C PRO A 250 9.70 -10.24 7.29
N LEU A 251 10.70 -10.61 8.07
CA LEU A 251 11.85 -9.76 8.43
C LEU A 251 13.17 -10.40 7.96
N THR A 252 14.14 -9.57 7.58
CA THR A 252 15.49 -10.00 7.18
C THR A 252 16.47 -10.19 8.34
N ASP A 253 16.04 -10.08 9.60
CA ASP A 253 16.91 -10.30 10.74
C ASP A 253 17.28 -11.78 10.90
N LYS A 254 18.47 -12.06 11.46
CA LYS A 254 19.01 -13.43 11.64
C LYS A 254 18.68 -13.97 13.04
N ILE A 255 18.41 -15.28 13.14
CA ILE A 255 18.38 -15.99 14.44
C ILE A 255 19.81 -15.90 14.98
N LYS A 256 20.00 -15.41 16.20
CA LYS A 256 21.31 -15.52 16.87
C LYS A 256 21.70 -17.00 16.95
N PRO A 257 22.93 -17.41 16.58
CA PRO A 257 23.40 -18.76 16.86
C PRO A 257 23.28 -19.04 18.37
N GLY A 258 22.48 -20.04 18.75
CA GLY A 258 22.24 -20.40 20.15
C GLY A 258 20.99 -19.80 20.82
N ALA A 259 20.18 -19.00 20.11
CA ALA A 259 18.81 -18.76 20.55
C ALA A 259 18.05 -20.10 20.49
N ALA A 260 17.29 -20.43 21.55
CA ALA A 260 16.46 -21.64 21.55
C ALA A 260 15.60 -21.60 20.28
N ALA A 261 15.66 -22.68 19.48
CA ALA A 261 14.94 -22.78 18.23
C ALA A 261 13.43 -22.87 18.49
N GLY A 262 12.82 -21.74 18.85
CA GLY A 262 11.40 -21.52 18.78
C GLY A 262 11.04 -21.21 17.33
N PRO A 263 10.07 -21.90 16.70
CA PRO A 263 9.69 -21.67 15.29
C PRO A 263 9.17 -20.26 14.94
N ARG A 264 9.27 -19.27 15.85
CA ARG A 264 8.52 -18.00 15.79
C ARG A 264 9.30 -16.73 16.15
N ASP A 265 10.60 -16.80 16.47
CA ASP A 265 11.35 -15.60 16.93
C ASP A 265 11.47 -14.51 15.85
N HIS A 266 11.25 -14.84 14.58
CA HIS A 266 11.28 -13.94 13.42
C HIS A 266 9.89 -13.49 12.97
N PHE A 267 8.85 -14.13 13.52
CA PHE A 267 7.47 -14.04 13.08
C PHE A 267 6.60 -13.70 14.28
N LYS A 268 6.66 -12.44 14.71
CA LYS A 268 5.64 -11.92 15.63
C LYS A 268 4.40 -11.59 14.83
N ASN A 269 3.52 -12.59 14.70
CA ASN A 269 2.20 -12.39 14.15
C ASN A 269 1.51 -11.25 14.90
N THR A 270 0.99 -10.30 14.15
CA THR A 270 0.27 -9.17 14.73
C THR A 270 -1.21 -9.47 14.63
N LYS A 271 -1.89 -9.52 15.78
CA LYS A 271 -3.34 -9.66 15.78
C LYS A 271 -3.96 -8.43 15.14
N ILE A 272 -4.97 -8.62 14.29
CA ILE A 272 -5.74 -7.56 13.67
C ILE A 272 -7.21 -7.69 14.05
N ALA A 273 -7.93 -6.57 14.09
CA ALA A 273 -9.35 -6.57 14.32
C ALA A 273 -10.06 -7.44 13.28
N SER A 274 -10.98 -8.29 13.75
CA SER A 274 -11.78 -9.14 12.87
C SER A 274 -12.74 -8.29 12.05
N THR A 275 -12.71 -8.46 10.73
CA THR A 275 -13.68 -7.87 9.83
C THR A 275 -14.82 -8.86 9.61
N SER A 276 -16.05 -8.52 10.02
CA SER A 276 -17.23 -9.30 9.67
C SER A 276 -17.54 -9.13 8.19
N GLY A 277 -17.32 -10.17 7.39
CA GLY A 277 -17.69 -10.19 5.97
C GLY A 277 -16.86 -11.16 5.14
N THR A 278 -17.50 -11.83 4.19
CA THR A 278 -16.83 -12.60 3.15
C THR A 278 -16.14 -11.66 2.17
N SER A 279 -14.81 -11.63 2.18
CA SER A 279 -14.03 -11.00 1.10
C SER A 279 -14.01 -11.95 -0.10
N GLY A 280 -14.56 -11.54 -1.24
CA GLY A 280 -14.27 -12.19 -2.53
C GLY A 280 -12.80 -12.00 -2.93
N ARG A 281 -12.32 -12.79 -3.89
CA ARG A 281 -10.98 -12.61 -4.47
C ARG A 281 -11.01 -11.43 -5.45
N ILE A 282 -10.26 -10.36 -5.15
CA ILE A 282 -10.23 -9.11 -5.94
C ILE A 282 -8.94 -9.02 -6.78
N SER A 283 -7.98 -9.95 -6.59
CA SER A 283 -6.81 -10.10 -7.46
C SER A 283 -6.21 -11.52 -7.33
N TRP A 284 -5.42 -11.95 -8.32
CA TRP A 284 -4.56 -13.13 -8.23
C TRP A 284 -3.13 -12.77 -8.66
N THR A 285 -2.19 -13.63 -8.32
CA THR A 285 -0.82 -13.63 -8.85
C THR A 285 -0.64 -14.95 -9.58
N GLU A 286 -0.17 -14.92 -10.82
CA GLU A 286 0.20 -16.14 -11.53
C GLU A 286 1.58 -16.61 -11.03
N LEU A 287 1.65 -17.88 -10.61
CA LEU A 287 2.91 -18.54 -10.28
C LEU A 287 3.35 -19.31 -11.53
N GLN A 288 4.40 -18.84 -12.21
CA GLN A 288 4.98 -19.62 -13.31
C GLN A 288 5.76 -20.80 -12.72
N GLN A 289 5.40 -22.00 -13.16
CA GLN A 289 6.15 -23.21 -12.83
C GLN A 289 7.50 -23.12 -13.55
N GLN A 290 8.58 -22.98 -12.79
CA GLN A 290 9.94 -23.04 -13.31
C GLN A 290 10.12 -24.42 -13.95
N LYS A 291 10.07 -24.51 -15.28
CA LYS A 291 10.57 -25.69 -15.98
C LYS A 291 12.09 -25.65 -15.82
N SER A 292 12.60 -26.59 -15.02
CA SER A 292 14.01 -26.95 -15.05
C SER A 292 14.30 -27.52 -16.43
N ASP A 293 15.14 -26.85 -17.20
CA ASP A 293 15.86 -27.45 -18.32
C ASP A 293 16.90 -28.47 -17.81
#